data_AF-A0A1J5N8E9-F1
#
_entry.id   AF-A0A1J5N8E9-F1
#
_cell.length_a   1.000
_cell.length_b   1.000
_cell.length_c   1.000
_cell.angle_alpha   90.00
_cell.angle_beta   90.00
_cell.angle_gamma   90.00
#
_symmetry.space_group_name_H-M   'P 1'
#
loop_
_entity.id
_entity.type
_entity.pdbx_description
1 polymer ?
#
loop_
_entity_poly.entity_id
_entity_poly.type
_entity_poly.pdbx_seq_one_letter_code
_entity_poly.pdbx_strand_id
1 'polypeptide(L)'
;MTFESTLAERKAELSQKWAELVLRTYPKETQKVWTRQKDRFQNPVGAAIIEATGELFDHLIDWRDAEGMAKSLDKLIRIRAVQDFTPSQAISFVFLLKKLLRDEFFRPMKKDGTLEELLRFEAKVDNLAMMSFDIYSKSREEVFRFRVEEVKRAQSSLLRKAGMVADVTVDKSAD
;
A
#
# COMPACT_ATOMS: atom_id res chain seq x y z
N MET A 1 -19.68 -20.45 15.74
CA MET A 1 -19.27 -19.79 14.48
C MET A 1 -18.43 -18.60 14.89
N THR A 2 -17.22 -18.44 14.38
CA THR A 2 -16.37 -17.28 14.72
C THR A 2 -16.62 -16.14 13.74
N PHE A 3 -16.35 -14.90 14.14
CA PHE A 3 -16.46 -13.78 13.21
C PHE A 3 -15.60 -13.98 11.95
N GLU A 4 -14.40 -14.55 12.07
CA GLU A 4 -13.55 -14.91 10.93
C GLU A 4 -14.24 -15.88 9.95
N SER A 5 -15.02 -16.86 10.43
CA SER A 5 -15.78 -17.75 9.55
C SER A 5 -16.87 -17.00 8.77
N THR A 6 -17.58 -16.07 9.41
CA THR A 6 -18.57 -15.20 8.72
C THR A 6 -17.90 -14.29 7.69
N LEU A 7 -16.72 -13.77 7.99
CA LEU A 7 -15.93 -12.97 7.05
C LEU A 7 -15.43 -13.83 5.87
N ALA A 8 -15.04 -15.08 6.12
CA ALA A 8 -14.60 -16.01 5.08
C ALA A 8 -15.75 -16.36 4.12
N GLU A 9 -16.96 -16.60 4.63
CA GLU A 9 -18.16 -16.86 3.82
C GLU A 9 -18.51 -15.66 2.91
N ARG A 10 -18.31 -14.44 3.39
CA ARG A 10 -18.60 -13.20 2.65
C ARG A 10 -17.37 -12.56 2.02
N LYS A 11 -16.23 -13.25 1.96
CA LYS A 11 -14.94 -12.69 1.54
C LYS A 11 -15.02 -11.99 0.18
N ALA A 12 -15.56 -12.69 -0.84
CA ALA A 12 -15.61 -12.15 -2.21
C ALA A 12 -16.43 -10.86 -2.29
N GLU A 13 -17.54 -10.80 -1.56
CA GLU A 13 -18.39 -9.61 -1.47
C GLU A 13 -17.68 -8.47 -0.75
N LEU A 14 -17.08 -8.74 0.42
CA LEU A 14 -16.47 -7.73 1.27
C LEU A 14 -15.16 -7.19 0.68
N SER A 15 -14.33 -8.03 0.07
CA SER A 15 -13.11 -7.57 -0.60
C SER A 15 -13.44 -6.69 -1.80
N GLN A 16 -14.46 -7.04 -2.59
CA GLN A 16 -14.94 -6.20 -3.68
C GLN A 16 -15.47 -4.85 -3.18
N LYS A 17 -16.32 -4.85 -2.15
CA LYS A 17 -16.81 -3.59 -1.53
C LYS A 17 -15.67 -2.73 -1.01
N TRP A 18 -14.64 -3.34 -0.41
CA TRP A 18 -13.47 -2.62 0.05
C TRP A 18 -12.70 -2.01 -1.12
N ALA A 19 -12.41 -2.79 -2.16
CA ALA A 19 -11.77 -2.30 -3.39
C ALA A 19 -12.52 -1.10 -3.98
N GLU A 20 -13.85 -1.17 -4.07
CA GLU A 20 -14.69 -0.06 -4.55
C GLU A 20 -14.56 1.19 -3.68
N LEU A 21 -14.50 1.05 -2.34
CA LEU A 21 -14.24 2.16 -1.44
C LEU A 21 -12.85 2.78 -1.69
N VAL A 22 -11.83 1.96 -1.94
CA VAL A 22 -10.47 2.42 -2.27
C VAL A 22 -10.46 3.18 -3.59
N LEU A 23 -11.10 2.65 -4.63
CA LEU A 23 -11.18 3.30 -5.95
C LEU A 23 -11.91 4.65 -5.88
N ARG A 24 -12.92 4.77 -5.00
CA ARG A 24 -13.66 6.03 -4.77
C ARG A 24 -12.83 7.14 -4.13
N THR A 25 -11.62 6.85 -3.61
CA THR A 25 -10.73 7.91 -3.09
C THR A 25 -9.96 8.64 -4.18
N TYR A 26 -9.99 8.14 -5.42
CA TYR A 26 -9.34 8.80 -6.56
C TYR A 26 -10.22 9.91 -7.15
N PRO A 27 -9.66 10.87 -7.91
CA PRO A 27 -10.45 11.89 -8.61
C PRO A 27 -11.57 11.27 -9.48
N LYS A 28 -12.69 12.00 -9.63
CA LYS A 28 -13.88 11.51 -10.37
C LYS A 28 -13.55 11.18 -11.83
N GLU A 29 -12.60 11.90 -12.40
CA GLU A 29 -12.08 11.74 -13.75
C GLU A 29 -11.46 10.35 -13.91
N THR A 30 -10.60 9.96 -12.95
CA THR A 30 -9.98 8.63 -12.90
C THR A 30 -11.01 7.52 -12.68
N GLN A 31 -11.99 7.75 -11.80
CA GLN A 31 -13.07 6.79 -11.56
C GLN A 31 -13.89 6.51 -12.83
N LYS A 32 -14.19 7.54 -13.64
CA LYS A 32 -14.94 7.38 -14.90
C LYS A 32 -14.21 6.50 -15.91
N VAL A 33 -12.89 6.62 -15.99
CA VAL A 33 -12.06 5.79 -16.88
C VAL A 33 -12.11 4.33 -16.44
N TRP A 34 -11.91 4.07 -15.14
CA TRP A 34 -11.90 2.71 -14.59
C TRP A 34 -13.26 2.02 -14.63
N THR A 35 -14.35 2.76 -14.46
CA THR A 35 -15.71 2.20 -14.54
C THR A 35 -16.08 1.81 -15.97
N ARG A 36 -15.53 2.50 -16.98
CA ARG A 36 -15.79 2.24 -18.41
C ARG A 36 -14.92 1.11 -18.97
N GLN A 37 -13.73 0.90 -18.44
CA GLN A 37 -12.77 -0.10 -18.94
C GLN A 37 -12.68 -1.30 -17.99
N LYS A 38 -13.37 -2.39 -18.36
CA LYS A 38 -13.32 -3.68 -17.65
C LYS A 38 -12.12 -4.56 -18.00
N ASP A 39 -11.38 -4.21 -19.05
CA ASP A 39 -10.19 -4.95 -19.46
C ASP A 39 -9.00 -4.62 -18.53
N ARG A 40 -8.37 -5.64 -17.93
CA ARG A 40 -7.22 -5.50 -17.03
C ARG A 40 -6.01 -4.82 -17.68
N PHE A 41 -5.83 -4.94 -18.99
CA PHE A 41 -4.75 -4.27 -19.71
C PHE A 41 -5.04 -2.77 -19.91
N GLN A 42 -6.32 -2.41 -20.00
CA GLN A 42 -6.76 -1.03 -20.12
C GLN A 42 -6.90 -0.35 -18.75
N ASN A 43 -7.13 -1.14 -17.68
CA ASN A 43 -7.25 -0.68 -16.30
C ASN A 43 -6.37 -1.49 -15.32
N PRO A 44 -5.02 -1.38 -15.44
CA PRO A 44 -4.11 -2.16 -14.61
C PRO A 44 -4.15 -1.74 -13.13
N VAL A 45 -4.40 -0.45 -12.85
CA VAL A 45 -4.48 0.06 -11.47
C VAL A 45 -5.72 -0.48 -10.75
N GLY A 46 -6.88 -0.45 -11.41
CA GLY A 46 -8.11 -1.00 -10.83
C GLY A 46 -8.00 -2.49 -10.56
N ALA A 47 -7.45 -3.25 -11.51
CA ALA A 47 -7.22 -4.69 -11.35
C ALA A 47 -6.28 -4.98 -10.17
N ALA A 48 -5.15 -4.27 -10.07
CA ALA A 48 -4.20 -4.44 -8.98
C ALA A 48 -4.79 -4.10 -7.60
N ILE A 49 -5.68 -3.11 -7.52
CA ILE A 49 -6.38 -2.77 -6.27
C ILE A 49 -7.33 -3.90 -5.86
N ILE A 50 -8.12 -4.43 -6.79
CA ILE A 50 -9.04 -5.54 -6.52
C ILE A 50 -8.29 -6.79 -6.06
N GLU A 51 -7.20 -7.14 -6.75
CA GLU A 51 -6.36 -8.29 -6.39
C GLU A 51 -5.75 -8.10 -5.00
N ALA A 52 -5.08 -6.98 -4.75
CA ALA A 52 -4.38 -6.75 -3.49
C ALA A 52 -5.33 -6.64 -2.28
N THR A 53 -6.52 -6.05 -2.45
CA THR A 53 -7.54 -6.04 -1.39
C THR A 53 -8.08 -7.43 -1.10
N GLY A 54 -8.22 -8.29 -2.11
CA GLY A 54 -8.55 -9.70 -1.95
C GLY A 54 -7.49 -10.48 -1.15
N GLU A 55 -6.22 -10.36 -1.56
CA GLU A 55 -5.08 -10.98 -0.86
C GLU A 55 -4.97 -10.50 0.59
N LEU A 56 -5.10 -9.19 0.84
CA LEU A 56 -5.04 -8.65 2.19
C LEU A 56 -6.18 -9.15 3.07
N PHE A 57 -7.38 -9.33 2.51
CA PHE A 57 -8.51 -9.86 3.25
C PHE A 57 -8.27 -11.32 3.66
N ASP A 58 -7.64 -12.14 2.79
CA ASP A 58 -7.19 -13.49 3.14
C ASP A 58 -6.20 -13.48 4.30
N HIS A 59 -5.16 -12.65 4.19
CA HIS A 59 -4.15 -12.53 5.23
C HIS A 59 -4.73 -12.05 6.57
N LEU A 60 -5.76 -11.20 6.56
CA LEU A 60 -6.44 -10.74 7.77
C LEU A 60 -7.29 -11.81 8.45
N ILE A 61 -7.95 -12.66 7.66
CA ILE A 61 -8.73 -13.79 8.18
C ILE A 61 -7.78 -14.83 8.78
N ASP A 62 -6.73 -15.23 8.06
CA ASP A 62 -5.81 -16.28 8.50
C ASP A 62 -4.86 -15.79 9.62
N TRP A 63 -4.37 -14.55 9.51
CA TRP A 63 -3.51 -13.87 10.48
C TRP A 63 -2.21 -14.64 10.82
N ARG A 64 -1.58 -15.26 9.83
CA ARG A 64 -0.36 -16.08 10.00
C ARG A 64 0.84 -15.67 9.15
N ASP A 65 0.61 -14.93 8.06
CA ASP A 65 1.65 -14.57 7.10
C ASP A 65 1.89 -13.06 7.08
N ALA A 66 2.74 -12.59 7.98
CA ALA A 66 3.12 -11.18 8.07
C ALA A 66 3.90 -10.71 6.83
N GLU A 67 4.68 -11.60 6.20
CA GLU A 67 5.49 -11.25 5.02
C GLU A 67 4.60 -11.10 3.78
N GLY A 68 3.67 -12.03 3.55
CA GLY A 68 2.66 -11.93 2.49
C GLY A 68 1.80 -10.68 2.65
N MET A 69 1.34 -10.41 3.88
CA MET A 69 0.58 -9.19 4.19
C MET A 69 1.39 -7.92 3.87
N ALA A 70 2.67 -7.87 4.26
CA ALA A 70 3.54 -6.75 3.94
C ALA A 70 3.72 -6.57 2.43
N LYS A 71 3.89 -7.66 1.66
CA LYS A 71 3.99 -7.62 0.20
C LYS A 71 2.72 -7.08 -0.45
N SER A 72 1.53 -7.55 -0.04
CA SER A 72 0.26 -7.06 -0.60
C SER A 72 -0.03 -5.60 -0.21
N LEU A 73 0.35 -5.18 1.00
CA LEU A 73 0.30 -3.78 1.42
C LEU A 73 1.18 -2.89 0.55
N ASP A 74 2.43 -3.32 0.35
CA ASP A 74 3.44 -2.59 -0.41
C ASP A 74 3.01 -2.38 -1.88
N LYS A 75 2.34 -3.36 -2.49
CA LYS A 75 1.70 -3.19 -3.82
C LYS A 75 0.73 -2.00 -3.82
N LEU A 76 -0.24 -1.95 -2.90
CA LEU A 76 -1.23 -0.87 -2.82
C LEU A 76 -0.60 0.48 -2.48
N ILE A 77 0.33 0.49 -1.53
CA ILE A 77 1.00 1.70 -1.07
C ILE A 77 1.81 2.31 -2.20
N ARG A 78 2.56 1.53 -2.99
CA ARG A 78 3.28 2.05 -4.15
C ARG A 78 2.35 2.62 -5.21
N ILE A 79 1.26 1.93 -5.53
CA ILE A 79 0.24 2.41 -6.48
C ILE A 79 -0.30 3.77 -6.03
N ARG A 80 -0.55 3.95 -4.73
CA ARG A 80 -1.12 5.18 -4.16
C ARG A 80 -0.07 6.27 -3.94
N ALA A 81 1.17 5.93 -3.58
CA ALA A 81 2.23 6.88 -3.27
C ALA A 81 2.72 7.66 -4.49
N VAL A 82 2.55 7.11 -5.70
CA VAL A 82 2.92 7.78 -6.97
C VAL A 82 1.82 8.75 -7.46
N GLN A 83 0.63 8.74 -6.86
CA GLN A 83 -0.58 9.40 -7.38
C GLN A 83 -0.88 10.78 -6.77
N ASP A 84 0.14 11.63 -6.57
CA ASP A 84 0.03 12.94 -5.91
C ASP A 84 -0.66 12.93 -4.53
N PHE A 85 -0.79 11.76 -3.90
CA PHE A 85 -1.37 11.63 -2.58
C PHE A 85 -0.39 12.05 -1.50
N THR A 86 -0.92 12.73 -0.49
CA THR A 86 -0.23 12.90 0.80
C THR A 86 0.01 11.54 1.47
N PRO A 87 0.98 11.41 2.40
CA PRO A 87 1.23 10.18 3.14
C PRO A 87 -0.03 9.56 3.75
N SER A 88 -0.86 10.38 4.40
CA SER A 88 -2.11 9.93 5.03
C SER A 88 -3.11 9.40 4.02
N GLN A 89 -3.25 10.05 2.85
CA GLN A 89 -4.10 9.58 1.76
C GLN A 89 -3.58 8.28 1.14
N ALA A 90 -2.25 8.09 1.07
CA ALA A 90 -1.67 6.86 0.52
C ALA A 90 -2.02 5.65 1.39
N ILE A 91 -2.04 5.78 2.71
CA ILE A 91 -2.33 4.68 3.66
C ILE A 91 -3.80 4.60 4.10
N SER A 92 -4.63 5.61 3.81
CA SER A 92 -6.00 5.70 4.36
C SER A 92 -6.93 4.55 4.00
N PHE A 93 -6.60 3.78 2.96
CA PHE A 93 -7.41 2.64 2.50
C PHE A 93 -7.60 1.57 3.59
N VAL A 94 -6.66 1.44 4.53
CA VAL A 94 -6.77 0.52 5.67
C VAL A 94 -7.97 0.88 6.55
N PHE A 95 -8.20 2.17 6.79
CA PHE A 95 -9.34 2.63 7.59
C PHE A 95 -10.68 2.49 6.88
N LEU A 96 -10.68 2.43 5.54
CA LEU A 96 -11.90 2.14 4.78
C LEU A 96 -12.42 0.72 5.04
N LEU A 97 -11.53 -0.22 5.36
CA LEU A 97 -11.94 -1.56 5.78
C LEU A 97 -12.70 -1.51 7.12
N LYS A 98 -12.21 -0.76 8.10
CA LYS A 98 -12.94 -0.56 9.37
C LYS A 98 -14.33 0.03 9.14
N LYS A 99 -14.41 1.04 8.29
CA LYS A 99 -15.70 1.64 7.91
C LYS A 99 -16.64 0.57 7.34
N LEU A 100 -16.17 -0.22 6.37
CA LEU A 100 -16.95 -1.29 5.75
C LEU A 100 -17.44 -2.30 6.79
N LEU A 101 -16.56 -2.78 7.67
CA LEU A 101 -16.93 -3.75 8.70
C LEU A 101 -17.98 -3.21 9.68
N ARG A 102 -17.89 -1.93 10.05
CA ARG A 102 -18.91 -1.28 10.89
C ARG A 102 -20.24 -1.16 10.17
N ASP A 103 -20.23 -0.75 8.90
CA ASP A 103 -21.44 -0.59 8.09
C ASP A 103 -22.18 -1.93 7.95
N GLU A 104 -21.45 -3.03 7.78
CA GLU A 104 -22.00 -4.38 7.58
C GLU A 104 -22.41 -5.08 8.90
N PHE A 105 -21.62 -4.93 9.96
CA PHE A 105 -21.71 -5.82 11.13
C PHE A 105 -22.06 -5.13 12.45
N PHE A 106 -21.91 -3.80 12.58
CA PHE A 106 -22.09 -3.14 13.87
C PHE A 106 -23.51 -3.30 14.43
N ARG A 107 -24.53 -3.02 13.62
CA ARG A 107 -25.94 -3.12 14.06
C ARG A 107 -26.35 -4.55 14.43
N PRO A 108 -26.13 -5.58 13.58
CA PRO A 108 -26.49 -6.95 13.94
C PRO A 108 -25.70 -7.44 15.16
N MET A 109 -24.38 -7.27 15.19
CA MET A 109 -23.56 -7.76 16.32
C MET A 109 -23.84 -7.00 17.63
N LYS A 110 -24.27 -5.73 17.56
CA LYS A 110 -24.76 -5.00 18.74
C LYS A 110 -26.03 -5.61 19.30
N LYS A 111 -26.96 -6.00 18.42
CA LYS A 111 -28.22 -6.64 18.83
C LYS A 111 -27.96 -8.03 19.42
N ASP A 112 -27.01 -8.76 18.86
CA ASP A 112 -26.69 -10.14 19.24
C ASP A 112 -25.69 -10.22 20.41
N GLY A 113 -25.17 -9.08 20.89
CA GLY A 113 -24.23 -9.01 22.01
C GLY A 113 -22.80 -9.44 21.67
N THR A 114 -22.44 -9.55 20.40
CA THR A 114 -21.15 -10.07 19.91
C THR A 114 -20.18 -8.98 19.44
N LEU A 115 -20.44 -7.70 19.74
CA LEU A 115 -19.59 -6.57 19.32
C LEU A 115 -18.10 -6.72 19.64
N GLU A 116 -17.76 -7.43 20.71
CA GLU A 116 -16.37 -7.65 21.09
C GLU A 116 -15.58 -8.35 19.97
N GLU A 117 -16.21 -9.26 19.21
CA GLU A 117 -15.56 -9.95 18.09
C GLU A 117 -15.21 -9.00 16.94
N LEU A 118 -16.11 -8.05 16.62
CA LEU A 118 -15.84 -6.99 15.65
C LEU A 118 -14.67 -6.12 16.10
N LEU A 119 -14.65 -5.72 17.38
CA LEU A 119 -13.58 -4.90 17.94
C LEU A 119 -12.22 -5.63 17.95
N ARG A 120 -12.21 -6.93 18.28
CA ARG A 120 -10.98 -7.76 18.19
C ARG A 120 -10.46 -7.82 16.76
N PHE A 121 -11.34 -7.96 15.76
CA PHE A 121 -10.92 -7.97 14.37
C PHE A 121 -10.45 -6.58 13.90
N GLU A 122 -11.09 -5.50 14.34
CA GLU A 122 -10.62 -4.14 14.05
C GLU A 122 -9.21 -3.87 14.58
N ALA A 123 -8.79 -4.49 15.68
CA ALA A 123 -7.42 -4.39 16.18
C ALA A 123 -6.40 -5.01 15.20
N LYS A 124 -6.76 -6.07 14.46
CA LYS A 124 -5.93 -6.60 13.36
C LYS A 124 -5.76 -5.56 12.25
N VAL A 125 -6.82 -4.79 11.96
CA VAL A 125 -6.78 -3.71 10.97
C VAL A 125 -5.91 -2.53 11.45
N ASP A 126 -5.84 -2.26 12.76
CA ASP A 126 -4.90 -1.25 13.29
C ASP A 126 -3.43 -1.67 13.09
N ASN A 127 -3.12 -2.95 13.29
CA ASN A 127 -1.79 -3.49 12.97
C ASN A 127 -1.45 -3.32 11.49
N LEU A 128 -2.43 -3.51 10.60
CA LEU A 128 -2.26 -3.25 9.18
C LEU A 128 -1.92 -1.78 8.89
N ALA A 129 -2.49 -0.84 9.64
CA ALA A 129 -2.17 0.59 9.52
C ALA A 129 -0.74 0.89 9.97
N MET A 130 -0.27 0.28 11.06
CA MET A 130 1.13 0.40 11.51
C MET A 130 2.10 -0.16 10.47
N MET A 131 1.86 -1.37 9.96
CA MET A 131 2.68 -1.96 8.89
C MET A 131 2.69 -1.07 7.63
N SER A 132 1.54 -0.51 7.27
CA SER A 132 1.42 0.39 6.11
C SER A 132 2.26 1.65 6.28
N PHE A 133 2.30 2.20 7.50
CA PHE A 133 3.14 3.35 7.81
C PHE A 133 4.63 3.04 7.67
N ASP A 134 5.08 1.89 8.19
CA ASP A 134 6.49 1.47 8.08
C ASP A 134 6.90 1.28 6.62
N ILE A 135 6.07 0.59 5.83
CA ILE A 135 6.32 0.34 4.40
C ILE A 135 6.40 1.65 3.62
N TYR A 136 5.45 2.56 3.85
CA TYR A 136 5.45 3.87 3.20
C TYR A 136 6.70 4.69 3.58
N SER A 137 7.01 4.73 4.88
CA SER A 137 8.15 5.49 5.41
C SER A 137 9.47 4.98 4.86
N LYS A 138 9.66 3.66 4.84
CA LYS A 138 10.83 3.02 4.22
C LYS A 138 10.94 3.40 2.75
N SER A 139 9.86 3.26 1.99
CA SER A 139 9.85 3.62 0.56
C SER A 139 10.24 5.08 0.33
N ARG A 140 9.77 6.01 1.17
CA ARG A 140 10.12 7.44 1.11
C ARG A 140 11.58 7.69 1.44
N GLU A 141 12.10 7.03 2.46
CA GLU A 141 13.51 7.11 2.84
C GLU A 141 14.42 6.66 1.70
N GLU A 142 14.07 5.56 1.02
CA GLU A 142 14.83 5.05 -0.13
C GLU A 142 14.87 6.07 -1.27
N VAL A 143 13.74 6.69 -1.61
CA VAL A 143 13.67 7.75 -2.63
C VAL A 143 14.54 8.94 -2.26
N PHE A 144 14.50 9.39 -1.02
CA PHE A 144 15.35 10.49 -0.56
C PHE A 144 16.83 10.14 -0.60
N ARG A 145 17.18 8.92 -0.18
CA ARG A 145 18.55 8.41 -0.27
C ARG A 145 19.04 8.40 -1.71
N PHE A 146 18.23 7.93 -2.66
CA PHE A 146 18.59 7.95 -4.08
C PHE A 146 18.82 9.38 -4.60
N ARG A 147 17.98 10.33 -4.20
CA ARG A 147 18.14 11.74 -4.58
C ARG A 147 19.43 12.35 -4.04
N VAL A 148 19.80 12.03 -2.80
CA VAL A 148 21.07 12.48 -2.20
C VAL A 148 22.27 11.89 -2.94
N GLU A 149 22.23 10.59 -3.21
CA GLU A 149 23.30 9.90 -3.94
C GLU A 149 23.46 10.41 -5.38
N GLU A 150 22.36 10.75 -6.05
CA GLU A 150 22.38 11.36 -7.38
C GLU A 150 23.06 12.73 -7.37
N VAL A 151 22.76 13.58 -6.38
CA VAL A 151 23.41 14.89 -6.23
C VAL A 151 24.90 14.74 -5.99
N LYS A 152 25.32 13.83 -5.10
CA LYS A 152 26.75 13.55 -4.85
C LYS A 152 27.47 13.09 -6.12
N ARG A 153 26.85 12.19 -6.89
CA ARG A 153 27.39 11.70 -8.17
C ARG A 153 27.50 12.82 -9.20
N ALA A 154 26.50 13.69 -9.30
CA ALA A 154 26.53 14.85 -10.19
C ALA A 154 27.68 15.81 -9.82
N GLN A 155 27.85 16.13 -8.52
CA GLN A 155 28.94 16.97 -8.03
C GLN A 155 30.32 16.36 -8.33
N SER A 156 30.51 15.08 -8.02
CA SER A 156 31.77 14.37 -8.32
C SER A 156 32.08 14.39 -9.82
N SER A 157 31.07 14.18 -10.67
CA SER A 157 31.22 14.26 -12.13
C SER A 157 31.63 15.66 -12.61
N LEU A 158 31.07 16.72 -12.03
CA LEU A 158 31.44 18.10 -12.34
C LEU A 158 32.88 18.44 -11.90
N LEU A 159 33.27 18.05 -10.69
CA LEU A 159 34.64 18.27 -10.18
C LEU A 159 35.68 17.54 -11.05
N ARG A 160 35.39 16.30 -11.46
CA ARG A 160 36.24 15.54 -12.38
C ARG A 160 36.35 16.23 -13.75
N LYS A 161 35.23 16.70 -14.32
CA LYS A 161 35.23 17.45 -15.59
C LYS A 161 36.00 18.77 -15.51
N ALA A 162 35.98 19.43 -14.35
CA ALA A 162 36.73 20.67 -14.10
C ALA A 162 38.23 20.44 -13.85
N GLY A 163 38.73 19.20 -13.89
CA GLY A 163 40.12 18.87 -13.58
C GLY A 163 40.49 19.09 -12.11
N MET A 164 39.49 19.27 -11.24
CA MET A 164 39.68 19.54 -9.80
C MET A 164 39.80 18.26 -8.97
N VAL A 165 39.77 17.09 -9.61
CA VAL A 165 40.00 15.79 -9.00
C VAL A 165 41.27 15.23 -9.63
N ALA A 166 42.32 15.05 -8.84
CA ALA A 166 43.49 14.29 -9.26
C ALA A 166 43.08 12.81 -9.35
N ASP A 167 42.99 12.26 -10.56
CA ASP A 167 42.97 10.81 -10.72
C ASP A 167 44.31 10.29 -10.17
N VAL A 168 44.27 9.59 -9.04
CA VAL A 168 45.42 8.86 -8.50
C VAL A 168 45.61 7.59 -9.33
N THR A 169 45.59 7.69 -10.66
CA THR A 169 46.27 6.72 -11.50
C THR A 169 47.71 7.11 -11.47
N VAL A 170 48.43 6.52 -10.51
CA VAL A 170 49.88 6.55 -10.38
C VAL A 170 50.48 6.37 -11.76
N ASP A 171 51.08 7.44 -12.29
CA ASP A 171 51.96 7.37 -13.43
C ASP A 171 53.17 6.54 -12.96
N LYS A 172 53.16 5.24 -13.26
CA LYS A 172 54.39 4.44 -13.27
C LYS A 172 55.12 4.77 -14.56
N SER A 173 55.65 5.99 -14.63
CA SER A 173 56.66 6.34 -15.62
C SER A 173 58.05 6.19 -14.98
N ALA A 174 58.87 5.40 -15.68
CA ALA A 174 60.32 5.31 -15.63
C ALA A 174 60.98 4.69 -14.38
N ASP A 175 61.42 3.43 -14.53
CA ASP A 175 62.85 3.08 -14.56
C ASP A 175 63.07 1.91 -15.53
#